data_AF-A0A7V5G5F1-F1
#
_entry.id   AF-A0A7V5G5F1-F1
#
_cell.length_a   1.000
_cell.length_b   1.000
_cell.length_c   1.000
_cell.angle_alpha   90.00
_cell.angle_beta   90.00
_cell.angle_gamma   90.00
#
_symmetry.space_group_name_H-M   'P 1'
#
loop_
_entity.id
_entity.type
_entity.pdbx_description
1 polymer ?
#
loop_
_entity_poly.entity_id
_entity_poly.type
_entity_poly.pdbx_seq_one_letter_code
_entity_poly.pdbx_strand_id
1 'polypeptide(L)'
;MKKNILILLLAYQISLSSSSLLLNEYNGVGSNYKLKNQGYDTFYGRINGNGGSWLEMVVVKDKIDIQNATINIDGHANTHFVGKLPNFYELSNLREGTILTISDEPTDLSYDPFSICNPDWTININSSDLIVEEGTFDINNNELKISIKSSDNETLMEQSGEGVIGGGIDKKEVFKLKKEPSSSINPNDTAYGDDLNRQIISTFGEPNQWIDDLDNTQKQNLSTLRSKA
;
A
#
# COMPACT_ATOMS: atom_id res chain seq x y z
N MET A 1 -45.64 -40.94 -18.75
CA MET A 1 -44.21 -40.73 -18.42
C MET A 1 -43.92 -39.23 -18.37
N LYS A 2 -43.84 -38.63 -17.18
CA LYS A 2 -43.36 -37.25 -17.01
C LYS A 2 -41.86 -37.30 -16.72
N LYS A 3 -41.03 -36.74 -17.59
CA LYS A 3 -39.60 -36.55 -17.35
C LYS A 3 -39.44 -35.36 -16.41
N ASN A 4 -39.04 -35.62 -15.17
CA ASN A 4 -38.56 -34.57 -14.28
C ASN A 4 -37.14 -34.19 -14.72
N ILE A 5 -36.99 -32.98 -15.25
CA ILE A 5 -35.68 -32.37 -15.49
C ILE A 5 -35.28 -31.71 -14.17
N LEU A 6 -34.27 -32.27 -13.51
CA LEU A 6 -33.63 -31.66 -12.35
C LEU A 6 -32.56 -30.69 -12.88
N ILE A 7 -32.80 -29.39 -12.74
CA ILE A 7 -31.79 -28.36 -13.03
C ILE A 7 -30.92 -28.24 -11.78
N LEU A 8 -29.68 -28.73 -11.84
CA LEU A 8 -28.65 -28.38 -10.86
C LEU A 8 -28.20 -26.94 -11.15
N LEU A 9 -28.59 -26.00 -10.30
CA LEU A 9 -27.89 -24.72 -10.20
C LEU A 9 -26.62 -24.93 -9.37
N LEU A 10 -25.47 -24.97 -10.04
CA LEU A 10 -24.18 -24.73 -9.40
C LEU A 10 -24.09 -23.23 -9.09
N ALA A 11 -24.32 -22.86 -7.83
CA ALA A 11 -23.96 -21.53 -7.36
C ALA A 11 -22.43 -21.45 -7.29
N TYR A 12 -21.84 -20.73 -8.26
CA TYR A 12 -20.44 -20.32 -8.15
C TYR A 12 -20.40 -19.23 -7.07
N GLN A 13 -20.01 -19.59 -5.85
CA GLN A 13 -19.65 -18.63 -4.83
C GLN A 13 -18.38 -17.93 -5.32
N ILE A 14 -18.54 -16.78 -5.97
CA ILE A 14 -17.42 -15.84 -6.12
C ILE A 14 -17.12 -15.40 -4.70
N SER A 15 -16.09 -15.99 -4.09
CA SER A 15 -15.53 -15.46 -2.86
C SER A 15 -14.88 -14.13 -3.24
N LEU A 16 -15.62 -13.04 -3.09
CA LEU A 16 -15.05 -11.70 -3.11
C LEU A 16 -14.12 -11.64 -1.89
N SER A 17 -12.85 -11.98 -2.10
CA SER A 17 -11.78 -11.68 -1.16
C SER A 17 -11.68 -10.17 -1.11
N SER A 18 -12.36 -9.56 -0.14
CA SER A 18 -12.23 -8.13 0.12
C SER A 18 -10.93 -7.95 0.88
N SER A 19 -9.89 -7.43 0.20
CA SER A 19 -8.66 -7.01 0.88
C SER A 19 -9.00 -6.04 2.01
N SER A 20 -8.28 -6.16 3.12
CA SER A 20 -8.41 -5.30 4.31
C SER A 20 -7.37 -4.17 4.30
N LEU A 21 -6.27 -4.38 3.60
CA LEU A 21 -5.22 -3.44 3.30
C LEU A 21 -5.11 -3.30 1.78
N LEU A 22 -4.75 -2.10 1.32
CA LEU A 22 -4.55 -1.78 -0.08
C LEU A 22 -3.18 -1.14 -0.25
N LEU A 23 -2.37 -1.61 -1.20
CA LEU A 23 -1.11 -0.95 -1.54
C LEU A 23 -1.41 0.49 -1.99
N ASN A 24 -0.75 1.48 -1.40
CA ASN A 24 -1.02 2.88 -1.69
C ASN A 24 0.09 3.52 -2.51
N GLU A 25 1.32 3.46 -2.02
CA GLU A 25 2.50 4.00 -2.69
C GLU A 25 3.73 3.22 -2.26
N TYR A 26 4.75 3.15 -3.11
CA TYR A 26 6.09 2.78 -2.67
C TYR A 26 7.17 3.48 -3.48
N ASN A 27 8.34 3.62 -2.86
CA ASN A 27 9.47 4.29 -3.48
C ASN A 27 10.30 3.36 -4.35
N GLY A 28 10.39 3.67 -5.64
CA GLY A 28 11.35 3.04 -6.56
C GLY A 28 12.60 3.87 -6.80
N VAL A 29 12.76 5.03 -6.15
CA VAL A 29 13.88 5.93 -6.43
C VAL A 29 15.19 5.38 -5.87
N GLY A 30 16.11 5.00 -6.76
CA GLY A 30 17.41 4.51 -6.35
C GLY A 30 18.24 5.55 -5.58
N SER A 31 19.12 5.08 -4.68
CA SER A 31 19.86 5.90 -3.71
C SER A 31 20.63 7.11 -4.26
N ASN A 32 21.03 7.09 -5.53
CA ASN A 32 21.77 8.18 -6.20
C ASN A 32 20.90 9.00 -7.17
N TYR A 33 19.59 8.78 -7.17
CA TYR A 33 18.65 9.40 -8.08
C TYR A 33 17.67 10.28 -7.33
N LYS A 34 17.16 11.30 -8.01
CA LYS A 34 16.04 12.11 -7.55
C LYS A 34 14.84 11.79 -8.41
N LEU A 35 13.64 12.07 -7.89
CA LEU A 35 12.41 12.08 -8.68
C LEU A 35 12.62 12.88 -9.98
N LYS A 36 12.24 12.27 -11.11
CA LYS A 36 12.36 12.90 -12.45
C LYS A 36 11.28 13.99 -12.64
N ASN A 37 11.37 14.72 -13.75
CA ASN A 37 10.39 15.74 -14.14
C ASN A 37 10.16 16.85 -13.10
N GLN A 38 11.22 17.27 -12.41
CA GLN A 38 11.13 18.21 -11.28
C GLN A 38 10.18 17.75 -10.17
N GLY A 39 9.98 16.44 -10.07
CA GLY A 39 9.18 15.83 -9.02
C GLY A 39 9.81 16.00 -7.64
N TYR A 40 8.98 15.85 -6.63
CA TYR A 40 9.31 16.01 -5.22
C TYR A 40 8.40 15.12 -4.38
N ASP A 41 8.83 14.88 -3.16
CA ASP A 41 8.02 14.29 -2.10
C ASP A 41 7.53 15.37 -1.14
N THR A 42 6.29 15.28 -0.66
CA THR A 42 5.71 16.30 0.23
C THR A 42 6.36 16.36 1.61
N PHE A 43 7.00 15.28 2.06
CA PHE A 43 7.73 15.19 3.31
C PHE A 43 9.24 15.43 3.10
N TYR A 44 9.86 14.67 2.19
CA TYR A 44 11.32 14.73 1.96
C TYR A 44 11.78 15.87 1.05
N GLY A 45 10.87 16.48 0.29
CA GLY A 45 11.22 17.40 -0.78
C GLY A 45 11.92 16.69 -1.95
N ARG A 46 12.97 17.29 -2.51
CA ARG A 46 13.68 16.76 -3.68
C ARG A 46 15.10 16.31 -3.36
N ILE A 47 15.20 15.13 -2.75
CA ILE A 47 16.47 14.52 -2.30
C ILE A 47 16.84 13.29 -3.13
N ASN A 48 18.07 12.81 -2.96
CA ASN A 48 18.50 11.55 -3.55
C ASN A 48 17.86 10.37 -2.77
N GLY A 49 17.46 9.32 -3.46
CA GLY A 49 16.86 8.12 -2.88
C GLY A 49 15.43 8.31 -2.37
N ASN A 50 14.90 9.53 -2.33
CA ASN A 50 13.53 9.83 -1.91
C ASN A 50 13.11 9.17 -0.58
N GLY A 51 13.99 9.21 0.43
CA GLY A 51 13.71 8.60 1.75
C GLY A 51 14.10 7.13 1.89
N GLY A 52 14.80 6.55 0.90
CA GLY A 52 15.29 5.17 1.00
C GLY A 52 14.19 4.16 0.65
N SER A 53 14.21 2.98 1.29
CA SER A 53 13.17 1.98 1.03
C SER A 53 11.96 2.24 1.93
N TRP A 54 10.82 2.55 1.31
CA TRP A 54 9.55 2.67 2.01
C TRP A 54 8.37 2.24 1.14
N LEU A 55 7.32 1.76 1.80
CA LEU A 55 6.03 1.42 1.19
C LEU A 55 4.89 1.82 2.11
N GLU A 56 3.73 2.05 1.51
CA GLU A 56 2.52 2.50 2.17
C GLU A 56 1.32 1.67 1.81
N MET A 57 0.43 1.53 2.79
CA MET A 57 -0.84 0.87 2.64
C MET A 57 -1.94 1.72 3.22
N VAL A 58 -3.14 1.59 2.67
CA VAL A 58 -4.37 2.14 3.25
C VAL A 58 -5.19 1.01 3.82
N VAL A 59 -5.66 1.20 5.05
CA VAL A 59 -6.65 0.33 5.68
C VAL A 59 -8.01 0.57 5.03
N VAL A 60 -8.58 -0.45 4.37
CA VAL A 60 -9.86 -0.37 3.63
C VAL A 60 -10.96 -1.23 4.26
N LYS A 61 -10.67 -1.85 5.41
CA LYS A 61 -11.63 -2.53 6.27
C LYS A 61 -11.42 -2.08 7.71
N ASP A 62 -12.51 -1.81 8.39
CA ASP A 62 -12.51 -1.29 9.74
C ASP A 62 -12.18 -2.35 10.81
N LYS A 63 -11.49 -1.93 11.88
CA LYS A 63 -11.13 -2.72 13.08
C LYS A 63 -10.35 -4.00 12.75
N ILE A 64 -9.26 -3.84 12.01
CA ILE A 64 -8.37 -4.95 11.67
C ILE A 64 -7.22 -5.06 12.65
N ASP A 65 -6.82 -6.29 12.95
CA ASP A 65 -5.59 -6.61 13.68
C ASP A 65 -4.54 -7.06 12.67
N ILE A 66 -3.39 -6.39 12.67
CA ILE A 66 -2.25 -6.73 11.81
C ILE A 66 -1.00 -7.05 12.61
N GLN A 67 -1.10 -7.24 13.92
CA GLN A 67 0.03 -7.66 14.75
C GLN A 67 0.56 -9.01 14.28
N ASN A 68 1.88 -9.12 14.14
CA ASN A 68 2.56 -10.32 13.65
C ASN A 68 2.12 -10.76 12.23
N ALA A 69 1.41 -9.91 11.49
CA ALA A 69 1.08 -10.16 10.09
C ALA A 69 2.37 -10.29 9.29
N THR A 70 2.40 -11.25 8.36
CA THR A 70 3.56 -11.52 7.52
C THR A 70 3.48 -10.67 6.26
N ILE A 71 4.49 -9.84 6.04
CA ILE A 71 4.72 -9.14 4.77
C ILE A 71 5.66 -9.98 3.91
N ASN A 72 5.27 -10.20 2.66
CA ASN A 72 6.08 -10.85 1.64
C ASN A 72 6.31 -9.88 0.49
N ILE A 73 7.57 -9.75 0.08
CA ILE A 73 7.99 -8.89 -1.02
C ILE A 73 8.86 -9.72 -1.95
N ASP A 74 8.42 -9.84 -3.19
CA ASP A 74 9.17 -10.43 -4.28
C ASP A 74 9.40 -9.38 -5.36
N GLY A 75 10.50 -9.48 -6.10
CA GLY A 75 10.76 -8.62 -7.24
C GLY A 75 11.55 -9.34 -8.33
N HIS A 76 12.12 -8.57 -9.24
CA HIS A 76 13.01 -9.11 -10.27
C HIS A 76 14.27 -9.74 -9.63
N ALA A 77 14.77 -10.80 -10.28
CA ALA A 77 15.92 -11.59 -9.84
C ALA A 77 15.75 -12.17 -8.41
N ASN A 78 16.73 -11.95 -7.52
CA ASN A 78 16.76 -12.50 -6.16
C ASN A 78 16.16 -11.55 -5.12
N THR A 79 15.35 -10.58 -5.55
CA THR A 79 14.65 -9.68 -4.63
C THR A 79 13.59 -10.49 -3.90
N HIS A 80 13.83 -10.72 -2.62
CA HIS A 80 12.96 -11.47 -1.75
C HIS A 80 13.08 -10.96 -0.32
N PHE A 81 11.95 -10.76 0.34
CA PHE A 81 11.88 -10.41 1.76
C PHE A 81 10.63 -11.03 2.38
N VAL A 82 10.82 -11.63 3.55
CA VAL A 82 9.76 -12.10 4.43
C VAL A 82 10.02 -11.56 5.82
N GLY A 83 9.03 -10.89 6.39
CA GLY A 83 9.11 -10.39 7.75
C GLY A 83 7.74 -10.29 8.39
N LYS A 84 7.72 -10.14 9.71
CA LYS A 84 6.49 -9.91 10.46
C LYS A 84 6.42 -8.48 10.95
N LEU A 85 5.22 -7.90 10.85
CA LEU A 85 4.89 -6.66 11.53
C LEU A 85 5.02 -6.84 13.05
N PRO A 86 5.48 -5.81 13.78
CA PRO A 86 5.66 -5.88 15.22
C PRO A 86 4.33 -6.08 15.97
N ASN A 87 4.43 -6.53 17.21
CA ASN A 87 3.28 -6.73 18.11
C ASN A 87 3.00 -5.47 18.94
N PHE A 88 2.73 -4.36 18.27
CA PHE A 88 2.32 -3.10 18.92
C PHE A 88 0.81 -3.04 19.10
N TYR A 89 0.37 -2.45 20.20
CA TYR A 89 -1.05 -2.37 20.53
C TYR A 89 -1.84 -1.56 19.49
N GLU A 90 -1.23 -0.51 18.95
CA GLU A 90 -1.79 0.37 17.93
C GLU A 90 -2.18 -0.41 16.65
N LEU A 91 -1.48 -1.51 16.37
CA LEU A 91 -1.73 -2.37 15.20
C LEU A 91 -2.85 -3.40 15.41
N SER A 92 -3.42 -3.50 16.62
CA SER A 92 -4.44 -4.50 16.95
C SER A 92 -5.87 -4.11 16.55
N ASN A 93 -6.09 -2.84 16.20
CA ASN A 93 -7.44 -2.31 15.96
C ASN A 93 -7.42 -1.10 15.02
N LEU A 94 -6.84 -1.25 13.84
CA LEU A 94 -6.72 -0.19 12.87
C LEU A 94 -8.09 0.16 12.26
N ARG A 95 -8.35 1.47 12.12
CA ARG A 95 -9.57 2.00 11.53
C ARG A 95 -9.46 2.19 10.02
N GLU A 96 -10.57 2.04 9.32
CA GLU A 96 -10.66 2.30 7.87
C GLU A 96 -10.21 3.74 7.55
N GLY A 97 -9.33 3.91 6.55
CA GLY A 97 -8.75 5.20 6.16
C GLY A 97 -7.46 5.58 6.90
N THR A 98 -6.90 4.67 7.68
CA THR A 98 -5.54 4.78 8.24
C THR A 98 -4.50 4.55 7.13
N ILE A 99 -3.46 5.38 7.09
CA ILE A 99 -2.26 5.16 6.27
C ILE A 99 -1.21 4.49 7.16
N LEU A 100 -0.70 3.35 6.70
CA LEU A 100 0.38 2.62 7.34
C LEU A 100 1.61 2.65 6.44
N THR A 101 2.71 3.19 6.96
CA THR A 101 3.99 3.28 6.26
C THR A 101 5.01 2.38 6.93
N ILE A 102 5.84 1.69 6.13
CA ILE A 102 7.05 1.00 6.60
C ILE A 102 8.23 1.72 5.96
N SER A 103 9.17 2.22 6.75
CA SER A 103 10.28 3.05 6.25
C SER A 103 11.47 3.10 7.19
N ASP A 104 12.51 3.87 6.87
CA ASP A 104 13.63 4.12 7.78
C ASP A 104 13.37 5.26 8.77
N GLU A 105 12.22 5.94 8.70
CA GLU A 105 11.80 6.95 9.69
C GLU A 105 11.45 6.31 11.04
N PRO A 106 11.50 7.04 12.16
CA PRO A 106 11.18 6.51 13.48
C PRO A 106 9.77 5.91 13.56
N THR A 107 9.62 4.82 14.30
CA THR A 107 8.30 4.24 14.58
C THR A 107 7.43 5.25 15.31
N ASP A 108 6.23 5.45 14.76
CA ASP A 108 5.21 6.34 15.29
C ASP A 108 4.09 5.51 15.92
N LEU A 109 3.90 5.69 17.23
CA LEU A 109 2.85 5.07 18.02
C LEU A 109 1.84 6.10 18.54
N SER A 110 1.78 7.32 17.98
CA SER A 110 0.82 8.34 18.40
C SER A 110 -0.60 8.16 17.86
N TYR A 111 -0.86 7.04 17.18
CA TYR A 111 -2.14 6.70 16.55
C TYR A 111 -3.35 6.97 17.45
N ASP A 112 -4.10 8.01 17.11
CA ASP A 112 -5.33 8.44 17.77
C ASP A 112 -6.32 9.05 16.75
N PRO A 113 -6.96 8.21 15.92
CA PRO A 113 -7.78 8.67 14.79
C PRO A 113 -9.02 9.47 15.22
N PHE A 114 -9.43 9.35 16.49
CA PHE A 114 -10.61 10.01 17.04
C PHE A 114 -10.27 11.14 18.02
N SER A 115 -9.01 11.54 18.10
CA SER A 115 -8.61 12.71 18.87
C SER A 115 -9.43 13.92 18.45
N ILE A 116 -10.06 14.60 19.41
CA ILE A 116 -10.94 15.74 19.13
C ILE A 116 -10.17 16.92 18.52
N CYS A 117 -8.91 17.09 18.89
CA CYS A 117 -8.12 18.27 18.52
C CYS A 117 -7.07 17.98 17.46
N ASN A 118 -6.58 16.75 17.37
CA ASN A 118 -5.52 16.37 16.43
C ASN A 118 -5.65 14.89 16.04
N PRO A 119 -6.67 14.52 15.24
CA PRO A 119 -6.88 13.13 14.88
C PRO A 119 -5.70 12.62 14.05
N ASP A 120 -5.06 11.57 14.54
CA ASP A 120 -3.91 10.94 13.90
C ASP A 120 -4.34 9.65 13.19
N TRP A 121 -4.28 9.70 11.86
CA TRP A 121 -4.68 8.60 10.98
C TRP A 121 -3.48 7.92 10.32
N THR A 122 -2.28 8.18 10.82
CA THR A 122 -1.03 7.72 10.24
C THR A 122 -0.28 6.86 11.24
N ILE A 123 0.42 5.85 10.75
CA ILE A 123 1.38 5.07 11.52
C ILE A 123 2.59 4.87 10.62
N ASN A 124 3.77 5.19 11.13
CA ASN A 124 5.02 4.74 10.53
C ASN A 124 5.61 3.61 11.39
N ILE A 125 6.02 2.52 10.75
CA ILE A 125 6.80 1.47 11.38
C ILE A 125 8.21 1.56 10.81
N ASN A 126 9.21 1.71 11.67
CA ASN A 126 10.58 1.63 11.24
C ASN A 126 10.87 0.22 10.70
N SER A 127 11.56 0.12 9.57
CA SER A 127 11.91 -1.12 8.89
C SER A 127 12.71 -2.07 9.79
N SER A 128 13.48 -1.52 10.75
CA SER A 128 14.24 -2.30 11.73
C SER A 128 13.40 -2.89 12.88
N ASP A 129 12.16 -2.44 13.06
CA ASP A 129 11.20 -3.02 14.01
C ASP A 129 10.49 -4.25 13.43
N LEU A 130 10.68 -4.56 12.15
CA LEU A 130 10.20 -5.80 11.54
C LEU A 130 10.98 -6.99 12.09
N ILE A 131 10.26 -8.08 12.37
CA ILE A 131 10.90 -9.37 12.67
C ILE A 131 11.24 -10.03 11.33
N VAL A 132 12.48 -9.86 10.89
CA VAL A 132 12.97 -10.42 9.62
C VAL A 132 13.05 -11.95 9.72
N GLU A 133 12.40 -12.63 8.79
CA GLU A 133 12.49 -14.09 8.63
C GLU A 133 13.44 -14.43 7.48
N GLU A 134 13.34 -13.71 6.36
CA GLU A 134 14.17 -13.91 5.17
C GLU A 134 14.46 -12.59 4.45
N GLY A 135 15.65 -12.50 3.84
CA GLY A 135 16.01 -11.41 2.94
C GLY A 135 16.35 -10.07 3.61
N THR A 136 16.17 -8.98 2.87
CA THR A 136 16.37 -7.60 3.35
C THR A 136 15.24 -6.75 2.80
N PHE A 137 14.69 -5.88 3.64
CA PHE A 137 13.65 -4.94 3.24
C PHE A 137 14.23 -3.93 2.23
N ASP A 138 14.03 -4.19 0.94
CA ASP A 138 14.48 -3.35 -0.17
C ASP A 138 13.38 -3.22 -1.22
N ILE A 139 12.90 -1.98 -1.35
CA ILE A 139 11.78 -1.59 -2.20
C ILE A 139 12.25 -0.92 -3.51
N ASN A 140 13.57 -0.81 -3.73
CA ASN A 140 14.14 -0.14 -4.91
C ASN A 140 14.40 -1.09 -6.09
N ASN A 141 13.65 -2.19 -6.17
CA ASN A 141 13.80 -3.20 -7.23
C ASN A 141 12.66 -3.11 -8.24
N ASN A 142 12.90 -3.66 -9.43
CA ASN A 142 11.89 -3.75 -10.47
C ASN A 142 10.95 -4.94 -10.23
N GLU A 143 9.77 -4.91 -10.86
CA GLU A 143 8.76 -5.98 -10.84
C GLU A 143 8.27 -6.35 -9.44
N LEU A 144 8.25 -5.38 -8.52
CA LEU A 144 7.83 -5.63 -7.14
C LEU A 144 6.39 -6.16 -7.03
N LYS A 145 6.24 -7.11 -6.11
CA LYS A 145 5.02 -7.82 -5.72
C LYS A 145 5.00 -7.88 -4.21
N ILE A 146 4.02 -7.23 -3.60
CA ILE A 146 3.90 -7.09 -2.15
C ILE A 146 2.58 -7.72 -1.72
N SER A 147 2.60 -8.57 -0.70
CA SER A 147 1.38 -9.14 -0.10
C SER A 147 1.50 -9.18 1.43
N ILE A 148 0.36 -9.18 2.11
CA ILE A 148 0.30 -9.28 3.57
C ILE A 148 -0.74 -10.30 3.98
N LYS A 149 -0.36 -11.17 4.91
CA LYS A 149 -1.25 -12.13 5.55
C LYS A 149 -1.29 -11.93 7.05
N SER A 150 -2.45 -12.12 7.66
CA SER A 150 -2.58 -12.11 9.12
C SER A 150 -1.76 -13.23 9.76
N SER A 151 -1.60 -13.17 11.08
CA SER A 151 -1.00 -14.24 11.89
C SER A 151 -1.74 -15.58 11.75
N ASP A 152 -3.04 -15.55 11.44
CA ASP A 152 -3.89 -16.71 11.14
C ASP A 152 -3.87 -17.12 9.66
N ASN A 153 -2.98 -16.54 8.85
CA ASN A 153 -2.80 -16.80 7.42
C ASN A 153 -4.00 -16.39 6.55
N GLU A 154 -4.84 -15.47 7.02
CA GLU A 154 -5.86 -14.80 6.19
C GLU A 154 -5.19 -13.73 5.31
N THR A 155 -5.62 -13.58 4.06
CA THR A 155 -5.10 -12.52 3.18
C THR A 155 -5.62 -11.16 3.64
N LEU A 156 -4.71 -10.30 4.10
CA LEU A 156 -5.01 -8.91 4.45
C LEU A 156 -4.81 -7.99 3.24
N MET A 157 -3.74 -8.20 2.46
CA MET A 157 -3.47 -7.51 1.21
C MET A 157 -3.16 -8.54 0.13
N GLU A 158 -3.96 -8.56 -0.93
CA GLU A 158 -3.64 -9.33 -2.12
C GLU A 158 -2.33 -8.84 -2.77
N GLN A 159 -1.63 -9.76 -3.44
CA GLN A 159 -0.38 -9.44 -4.09
C GLN A 159 -0.56 -8.29 -5.08
N SER A 160 0.13 -7.18 -4.82
CA SER A 160 0.00 -5.90 -5.53
C SER A 160 1.37 -5.32 -5.87
N GLY A 161 1.43 -4.43 -6.86
CA GLY A 161 2.68 -3.79 -7.29
C GLY A 161 2.89 -3.82 -8.79
N GLU A 162 4.00 -3.26 -9.26
CA GLU A 162 4.30 -3.15 -10.69
C GLU A 162 4.44 -4.53 -11.37
N GLY A 163 4.95 -5.53 -10.63
CA GLY A 163 5.09 -6.90 -11.11
C GLY A 163 3.76 -7.67 -11.24
N VAL A 164 2.66 -7.07 -10.77
CA VAL A 164 1.30 -7.61 -10.91
C VAL A 164 0.57 -6.99 -12.08
N ILE A 165 0.61 -5.66 -12.20
CA ILE A 165 -0.07 -4.94 -13.29
C ILE A 165 0.72 -4.97 -14.61
N GLY A 166 2.03 -5.22 -14.58
CA GLY A 166 2.90 -5.22 -15.75
C GLY A 166 3.30 -3.82 -16.23
N GLY A 167 3.16 -2.81 -15.36
CA GLY A 167 3.54 -1.42 -15.60
C GLY A 167 4.71 -1.05 -14.71
N GLY A 168 5.92 -1.13 -15.27
CA GLY A 168 7.16 -0.91 -14.53
C GLY A 168 7.43 0.57 -14.25
N ILE A 169 7.92 0.87 -13.05
CA ILE A 169 8.52 2.17 -12.72
C ILE A 169 10.03 2.10 -12.92
N ASP A 170 10.66 3.24 -13.22
CA ASP A 170 12.12 3.35 -13.23
C ASP A 170 12.68 3.86 -11.89
N LYS A 171 14.00 3.83 -11.75
CA LYS A 171 14.73 4.24 -10.54
C LYS A 171 14.65 5.74 -10.17
N LYS A 172 13.73 6.50 -10.77
CA LYS A 172 13.44 7.91 -10.53
C LYS A 172 11.94 8.15 -10.32
N GLU A 173 11.19 7.10 -10.05
CA GLU A 173 9.73 7.10 -9.91
C GLU A 173 9.29 6.44 -8.61
N VAL A 174 8.02 6.64 -8.32
CA VAL A 174 7.26 5.96 -7.28
C VAL A 174 6.10 5.25 -7.98
N PHE A 175 5.67 4.13 -7.42
CA PHE A 175 4.47 3.44 -7.88
C PHE A 175 3.36 3.77 -6.92
N LYS A 176 2.21 4.25 -7.43
CA LYS A 176 1.13 4.72 -6.57
C LYS A 176 -0.25 4.39 -7.11
N LEU A 177 -1.24 4.40 -6.22
CA LEU A 177 -2.66 4.40 -6.56
C LEU A 177 -3.14 5.82 -6.86
N LYS A 178 -3.60 6.09 -8.08
CA LYS A 178 -4.12 7.40 -8.52
C LYS A 178 -5.65 7.44 -8.53
N LYS A 179 -6.25 7.00 -7.43
CA LYS A 179 -7.72 6.86 -7.25
C LYS A 179 -8.06 6.75 -5.78
N GLU A 180 -9.31 7.05 -5.45
CA GLU A 180 -9.86 6.86 -4.11
C GLU A 180 -9.74 5.40 -3.62
N PRO A 181 -9.06 5.17 -2.48
CA PRO A 181 -8.95 3.84 -1.91
C PRO A 181 -10.32 3.28 -1.50
N SER A 182 -10.55 2.00 -1.82
CA SER A 182 -11.72 1.26 -1.36
C SER A 182 -11.43 -0.23 -1.41
N SER A 183 -12.22 -1.03 -0.69
CA SER A 183 -12.15 -2.49 -0.74
C SER A 183 -12.49 -3.10 -2.11
N SER A 184 -12.95 -2.29 -3.06
CA SER A 184 -13.25 -2.72 -4.44
C SER A 184 -12.08 -2.55 -5.42
N ILE A 185 -10.99 -1.90 -5.01
CA ILE A 185 -9.79 -1.76 -5.83
C ILE A 185 -9.09 -3.11 -5.91
N ASN A 186 -8.86 -3.59 -7.14
CA ASN A 186 -8.11 -4.82 -7.38
C ASN A 186 -6.63 -4.50 -7.59
N PRO A 187 -5.71 -5.46 -7.32
CA PRO A 187 -4.28 -5.28 -7.58
C PRO A 187 -3.88 -4.96 -9.03
N ASN A 188 -4.78 -5.19 -9.99
CA ASN A 188 -4.62 -4.89 -11.41
C ASN A 188 -5.43 -3.67 -11.88
N ASP A 189 -5.97 -2.85 -10.97
CA ASP A 189 -6.67 -1.62 -11.32
C ASP A 189 -5.73 -0.68 -12.07
N THR A 190 -6.18 -0.17 -13.22
CA THR A 190 -5.41 0.74 -14.10
C THR A 190 -5.05 2.07 -13.45
N ALA A 191 -5.63 2.39 -12.28
CA ALA A 191 -5.26 3.54 -11.49
C ALA A 191 -3.86 3.40 -10.85
N TYR A 192 -3.31 2.19 -10.75
CA TYR A 192 -1.94 1.97 -10.31
C TYR A 192 -0.92 2.32 -11.40
N GLY A 193 0.21 2.90 -10.99
CA GLY A 193 1.37 3.09 -11.86
C GLY A 193 2.22 4.30 -11.49
N ASP A 194 3.05 4.74 -12.44
CA ASP A 194 3.84 5.97 -12.38
C ASP A 194 3.00 7.23 -12.66
N ASP A 195 3.63 8.41 -12.73
CA ASP A 195 2.99 9.67 -13.12
C ASP A 195 3.12 9.98 -14.63
N LEU A 196 3.33 8.97 -15.49
CA LEU A 196 3.27 9.06 -16.96
C LEU A 196 3.97 10.30 -17.57
N ASN A 197 5.28 10.44 -17.35
CA ASN A 197 6.10 11.58 -17.79
C ASN A 197 5.70 12.98 -17.27
N ARG A 198 4.73 13.09 -16.36
CA ARG A 198 4.40 14.35 -15.68
C ARG A 198 5.33 14.59 -14.49
N GLN A 199 5.17 15.74 -13.84
CA GLN A 199 5.85 15.99 -12.57
C GLN A 199 5.37 14.96 -11.54
N ILE A 200 6.33 14.26 -10.94
CA ILE A 200 6.04 13.22 -9.95
C ILE A 200 5.81 13.86 -8.59
N ILE A 201 4.70 13.52 -7.94
CA ILE A 201 4.37 14.02 -6.59
C ILE A 201 4.28 12.84 -5.64
N SER A 202 5.38 12.54 -4.95
CA SER A 202 5.45 11.51 -3.90
C SER A 202 4.88 12.03 -2.58
N THR A 203 4.27 11.17 -1.77
CA THR A 203 3.43 11.59 -0.64
C THR A 203 3.66 10.75 0.60
N PHE A 204 4.93 10.61 1.02
CA PHE A 204 5.23 9.89 2.26
C PHE A 204 4.38 10.36 3.46
N GLY A 205 3.70 9.42 4.09
CA GLY A 205 2.79 9.57 5.22
C GLY A 205 1.44 10.21 4.89
N GLU A 206 1.14 10.49 3.61
CA GLU A 206 0.01 11.35 3.23
C GLU A 206 -0.83 10.74 2.08
N PRO A 207 -2.09 11.17 1.90
CA PRO A 207 -2.89 10.71 0.76
C PRO A 207 -2.25 11.09 -0.57
N ASN A 208 -2.25 10.14 -1.53
CA ASN A 208 -1.54 10.29 -2.79
C ASN A 208 -1.96 11.53 -3.56
N GLN A 209 -0.98 12.14 -4.21
CA GLN A 209 -1.18 13.21 -5.17
C GLN A 209 -0.63 12.81 -6.54
N TRP A 210 -1.29 13.29 -7.59
CA TRP A 210 -0.85 13.08 -8.98
C TRP A 210 -1.37 14.21 -9.86
N ILE A 211 -0.77 14.34 -11.04
CA ILE A 211 -1.26 15.25 -12.08
C ILE A 211 -2.10 14.43 -13.08
N ASP A 212 -3.35 14.82 -13.28
CA ASP A 212 -4.25 14.16 -14.22
C ASP A 212 -4.00 14.54 -15.69
N ASP A 213 -4.77 13.97 -16.60
CA ASP A 213 -4.64 14.24 -18.04
C ASP A 213 -5.02 15.66 -18.47
N LEU A 214 -5.60 16.43 -17.56
CA LEU A 214 -5.99 17.84 -17.74
C LEU A 214 -5.01 18.79 -17.02
N ASP A 215 -3.84 18.28 -16.60
CA ASP A 215 -2.81 19.00 -15.85
C ASP A 215 -3.29 19.58 -14.51
N ASN A 216 -4.31 18.98 -13.89
CA ASN A 216 -4.73 19.33 -12.53
C ASN A 216 -4.09 18.42 -11.50
N THR A 217 -3.65 19.00 -10.39
CA THR A 217 -3.24 18.24 -9.22
C THR A 217 -4.46 17.64 -8.53
N GLN A 218 -4.50 16.32 -8.47
CA GLN A 218 -5.47 15.54 -7.72
C GLN A 218 -4.87 15.11 -6.39
N LYS A 219 -5.73 14.92 -5.38
CA LYS A 219 -5.37 14.35 -4.08
C LYS A 219 -6.41 13.30 -3.68
N GLN A 220 -5.97 12.14 -3.23
CA GLN A 220 -6.84 11.12 -2.65
C GLN A 220 -7.63 11.69 -1.46
N ASN A 221 -8.90 11.30 -1.35
CA ASN A 221 -9.82 11.67 -0.31
C ASN A 221 -10.27 10.47 0.56
N LEU A 222 -9.56 10.28 1.67
CA LEU A 222 -9.86 9.21 2.64
C LEU A 222 -11.09 9.47 3.51
N SER A 223 -11.79 10.61 3.39
CA SER A 223 -12.91 10.95 4.27
C SER A 223 -14.07 9.95 4.18
N THR A 224 -14.28 9.33 3.02
CA THR A 224 -15.35 8.33 2.84
C THR A 224 -15.09 7.06 3.66
N LEU A 225 -13.81 6.67 3.79
CA LEU A 225 -13.37 5.56 4.64
C LEU A 225 -13.52 5.94 6.12
N ARG A 226 -13.00 7.13 6.47
CA ARG A 226 -12.98 7.61 7.86
C ARG A 226 -14.37 7.93 8.42
N SER A 227 -15.35 8.24 7.56
CA SER A 227 -16.73 8.54 7.99
C SER A 227 -17.53 7.32 8.45
N LYS A 228 -17.04 6.10 8.20
CA LYS A 228 -17.65 4.85 8.66
C LYS A 228 -17.10 4.37 10.00
N ALA A 229 -16.06 5.02 10.52
CA ALA A 229 -15.32 4.61 11.70
C ALA A 229 -15.93 5.11 13.02
#